data_AF-A0A1I4FLH2-F1
#
_entry.id   AF-A0A1I4FLH2-F1
#
_cell.length_a   1.000
_cell.length_b   1.000
_cell.length_c   1.000
_cell.angle_alpha   90.00
_cell.angle_beta   90.00
_cell.angle_gamma   90.00
#
_symmetry.space_group_name_H-M   'P 1'
#
loop_
_entity.id
_entity.type
_entity.pdbx_description
1 polymer ?
#
loop_
_entity_poly.entity_id
_entity_poly.type
_entity_poly.pdbx_seq_one_letter_code
_entity_poly.pdbx_strand_id
1 'polypeptide(L)'
;MTMLTYTLLTDPAPLEASAAGRPPSTGTVYLLVTNTGQQAAFWSTITVQVPVGNGAGDLTSDLTTIKPKGEYGTWSGTLSSVSVQPGPQGSNAFQVTAPGGRASFAPGDHMVLTLEEVTVAPAAGLAVLKVTENTGRTRTGRLSSSVAVVSLVKTAAKEIPPPCDFRPDKVMLDDTDTLTLSWEGSDDFSYEILFPGGQRSIASNTRSWSPAAADAPKRATTYILVATSRSTPQRKHYLTTTVQVRNPVLETLTATTGIDTPWVQGTTDATKGRVTFTGTGVEISNNSGGQSTVTADKANLTGVNTEWVQGRSTDDGWI
;
A
#
# COMPACT_ATOMS: atom_id res chain seq x y z
N MET A 1 -21.99 37.20 27.95
CA MET A 1 -20.89 37.32 26.97
C MET A 1 -19.67 36.71 27.63
N THR A 2 -18.90 35.90 26.90
CA THR A 2 -17.73 35.22 27.48
C THR A 2 -16.67 36.23 27.90
N MET A 3 -15.96 35.93 28.97
CA MET A 3 -14.83 36.73 29.46
C MET A 3 -13.50 36.22 28.90
N LEU A 4 -13.46 34.97 28.42
CA LEU A 4 -12.31 34.36 27.80
C LEU A 4 -12.52 34.19 26.29
N THR A 5 -11.39 34.12 25.58
CA THR A 5 -11.29 33.84 24.15
C THR A 5 -10.74 32.43 23.96
N TYR A 6 -11.28 31.75 22.95
CA TYR A 6 -10.99 30.35 22.66
C TYR A 6 -10.50 30.20 21.22
N THR A 7 -9.35 29.55 21.07
CA THR A 7 -8.77 29.22 19.77
C THR A 7 -8.44 27.74 19.74
N LEU A 8 -8.72 27.07 18.63
CA LEU A 8 -8.48 25.65 18.48
C LEU A 8 -7.39 25.39 17.43
N LEU A 9 -6.45 24.53 17.78
CA LEU A 9 -5.38 24.03 16.91
C LEU A 9 -5.41 22.50 16.93
N THR A 10 -4.91 21.86 15.89
CA THR A 10 -4.83 20.40 15.82
C THR A 10 -3.46 19.95 15.34
N ASP A 11 -3.07 18.75 15.73
CA ASP A 11 -1.90 18.05 15.19
C ASP A 11 -2.28 16.59 14.87
N PRO A 12 -2.27 16.18 13.59
CA PRO A 12 -1.96 16.99 12.40
C PRO A 12 -2.99 18.11 12.13
N ALA A 13 -2.60 19.11 11.35
CA ALA A 13 -3.46 20.19 10.89
C ALA A 13 -3.69 20.11 9.37
N PRO A 14 -4.92 19.82 8.90
CA PRO A 14 -6.13 19.44 9.63
C PRO A 14 -6.10 17.98 10.12
N LEU A 15 -7.04 17.61 11.00
CA LEU A 15 -7.27 16.21 11.37
C LEU A 15 -7.83 15.41 10.19
N GLU A 16 -7.39 14.17 10.06
CA GLU A 16 -7.85 13.25 9.03
C GLU A 16 -8.93 12.32 9.59
N ALA A 17 -10.06 12.16 8.87
CA ALA A 17 -11.12 11.23 9.27
C ALA A 17 -10.65 9.76 9.20
N SER A 18 -11.10 8.92 10.13
CA SER A 18 -10.81 7.49 10.08
C SER A 18 -11.46 6.81 8.87
N ALA A 19 -10.76 5.87 8.24
CA ALA A 19 -11.30 5.09 7.13
C ALA A 19 -11.53 3.63 7.53
N ALA A 20 -12.64 3.05 7.08
CA ALA A 20 -12.92 1.63 7.29
C ALA A 20 -11.80 0.76 6.69
N GLY A 21 -11.42 -0.32 7.39
CA GLY A 21 -10.35 -1.23 6.94
C GLY A 21 -8.93 -0.66 7.00
N ARG A 22 -8.74 0.52 7.61
CA ARG A 22 -7.42 1.11 7.94
C ARG A 22 -7.27 1.26 9.45
N PRO A 23 -6.03 1.38 9.96
CA PRO A 23 -5.83 1.83 11.33
C PRO A 23 -6.58 3.15 11.59
N PRO A 24 -7.20 3.32 12.77
CA PRO A 24 -7.90 4.56 13.09
C PRO A 24 -6.99 5.77 12.98
N SER A 25 -7.50 6.85 12.40
CA SER A 25 -6.78 8.11 12.38
C SER A 25 -6.82 8.71 13.78
N THR A 26 -5.65 9.08 14.31
CA THR A 26 -5.50 9.67 15.64
C THR A 26 -4.84 11.03 15.52
N GLY A 27 -5.19 11.94 16.42
CA GLY A 27 -4.57 13.25 16.50
C GLY A 27 -4.80 13.92 17.84
N THR A 28 -4.22 15.11 17.98
CA THR A 28 -4.30 15.93 19.18
C THR A 28 -5.06 17.22 18.88
N VAL A 29 -5.95 17.61 19.80
CA VAL A 29 -6.66 18.89 19.75
C VAL A 29 -6.17 19.77 20.89
N TYR A 30 -5.70 20.97 20.55
CA TYR A 30 -5.29 21.98 21.51
C TYR A 30 -6.34 23.09 21.54
N LEU A 31 -6.95 23.31 22.69
CA LEU A 31 -7.81 24.45 22.95
C LEU A 31 -7.05 25.47 23.78
N LEU A 32 -6.61 26.54 23.11
CA LEU A 32 -6.00 27.69 23.74
C LEU A 32 -7.11 28.58 24.31
N VAL A 33 -7.04 28.82 25.61
CA VAL A 33 -7.91 29.72 26.36
C VAL A 33 -7.10 30.90 26.81
N THR A 34 -7.54 32.12 26.52
CA THR A 34 -6.83 33.33 26.93
C THR A 34 -7.80 34.45 27.30
N ASN A 35 -7.35 35.36 28.17
CA ASN A 35 -8.09 36.58 28.46
C ASN A 35 -7.56 37.72 27.58
N THR A 36 -8.33 38.09 26.55
CA THR A 36 -8.06 39.23 25.67
C THR A 36 -8.66 40.55 26.19
N GLY A 37 -9.36 40.51 27.32
CA GLY A 37 -9.96 41.67 27.96
C GLY A 37 -8.95 42.52 28.73
N GLN A 38 -9.39 43.70 29.16
CA GLN A 38 -8.57 44.67 29.90
C GLN A 38 -8.53 44.42 31.43
N GLN A 39 -9.38 43.52 31.93
CA GLN A 39 -9.50 43.21 33.36
C GLN A 39 -9.30 41.72 33.59
N ALA A 40 -8.86 41.34 34.79
CA ALA A 40 -8.72 39.95 35.17
C ALA A 40 -10.07 39.21 35.14
N ALA A 41 -10.08 38.01 34.58
CA ALA A 41 -11.23 37.12 34.57
C ALA A 41 -11.03 36.01 35.60
N PHE A 42 -11.81 36.03 36.68
CA PHE A 42 -11.77 34.98 37.70
C PHE A 42 -12.64 33.81 37.25
N TRP A 43 -12.07 32.62 37.24
CA TRP A 43 -12.73 31.41 36.76
C TRP A 43 -12.73 30.32 37.84
N SER A 44 -13.71 29.43 37.76
CA SER A 44 -13.79 28.26 38.63
C SER A 44 -13.78 26.97 37.82
N THR A 45 -14.59 26.91 36.75
CA THR A 45 -14.64 25.75 35.86
C THR A 45 -14.72 26.17 34.40
N ILE A 46 -14.12 25.36 33.54
CA ILE A 46 -14.28 25.42 32.09
C ILE A 46 -14.61 24.01 31.62
N THR A 47 -15.75 23.83 30.96
CA THR A 47 -16.24 22.55 30.49
C THR A 47 -16.24 22.54 28.96
N VAL A 48 -15.53 21.60 28.35
CA VAL A 48 -15.43 21.40 26.91
C VAL A 48 -16.24 20.18 26.53
N GLN A 49 -17.39 20.39 25.88
CA GLN A 49 -18.22 19.34 25.35
C GLN A 49 -17.76 18.96 23.93
N VAL A 50 -17.49 17.67 23.75
CA VAL A 50 -16.99 17.07 22.52
C VAL A 50 -18.16 16.36 21.81
N PRO A 51 -18.41 16.64 20.52
CA PRO A 51 -19.44 15.92 19.78
C PRO A 51 -18.96 14.48 19.51
N VAL A 52 -19.79 13.49 19.86
CA VAL A 52 -19.47 12.05 19.81
C VAL A 52 -20.42 11.31 18.89
N GLY A 53 -19.87 10.57 17.93
CA GLY A 53 -20.61 9.82 16.93
C GLY A 53 -19.75 9.54 15.68
N ASN A 54 -20.42 9.11 14.60
CA ASN A 54 -19.76 8.75 13.34
C ASN A 54 -20.02 9.74 12.20
N GLY A 55 -20.77 10.81 12.47
CA GLY A 55 -21.21 11.79 11.48
C GLY A 55 -20.21 12.90 11.20
N ALA A 56 -20.52 13.71 10.18
CA ALA A 56 -19.67 14.82 9.76
C ALA A 56 -19.42 15.84 10.90
N GLY A 57 -20.42 16.02 11.78
CA GLY A 57 -20.37 16.92 12.94
C GLY A 57 -19.67 16.36 14.19
N ASP A 58 -19.35 15.07 14.21
CA ASP A 58 -18.77 14.40 15.37
C ASP A 58 -17.25 14.42 15.34
N LEU A 59 -16.59 14.63 16.48
CA LEU A 59 -15.13 14.63 16.55
C LEU A 59 -14.57 13.20 16.67
N THR A 60 -15.15 12.41 17.57
CA THR A 60 -14.75 11.04 17.87
C THR A 60 -15.96 10.12 17.94
N SER A 61 -15.80 8.85 17.63
CA SER A 61 -16.81 7.82 17.90
C SER A 61 -16.79 7.35 19.36
N ASP A 62 -15.68 7.56 20.06
CA ASP A 62 -15.46 7.10 21.42
C ASP A 62 -14.67 8.15 22.22
N LEU A 63 -15.32 8.70 23.26
CA LEU A 63 -14.71 9.71 24.11
C LEU A 63 -13.67 9.11 25.06
N THR A 64 -13.74 7.82 25.35
CA THR A 64 -12.89 7.16 26.35
C THR A 64 -11.44 6.97 25.88
N THR A 65 -11.19 7.08 24.58
CA THR A 65 -9.82 7.03 24.03
C THR A 65 -9.05 8.32 24.26
N ILE A 66 -9.75 9.43 24.52
CA ILE A 66 -9.13 10.75 24.64
C ILE A 66 -8.46 10.89 26.00
N LYS A 67 -7.20 11.31 25.98
CA LYS A 67 -6.42 11.65 27.19
C LYS A 67 -6.37 13.17 27.37
N PRO A 68 -7.19 13.75 28.25
CA PRO A 68 -7.20 15.18 28.47
C PRO A 68 -6.05 15.61 29.40
N LYS A 69 -5.41 16.72 29.06
CA LYS A 69 -4.43 17.42 29.90
C LYS A 69 -4.73 18.92 29.89
N GLY A 70 -4.36 19.59 30.97
CA GLY A 70 -4.52 21.02 31.08
C GLY A 70 -3.27 21.65 31.67
N GLU A 71 -2.84 22.74 31.06
CA GLU A 71 -1.71 23.54 31.52
C GLU A 71 -2.14 24.99 31.59
N TYR A 72 -1.96 25.61 32.76
CA TYR A 72 -2.40 26.97 33.03
C TYR A 72 -1.23 27.77 33.62
N GLY A 73 -1.04 28.98 33.13
CA GLY A 73 0.01 29.86 33.63
C GLY A 73 -0.09 31.27 33.09
N THR A 74 0.87 32.09 33.50
CA THR A 74 0.99 33.47 33.04
C THR A 74 1.79 33.54 31.77
N TRP A 75 1.62 34.63 31.00
CA TRP A 75 2.32 34.82 29.72
C TRP A 75 3.85 34.63 29.80
N SER A 76 4.48 35.04 30.90
CA SER A 76 5.94 34.95 31.12
C SER A 76 6.36 33.90 32.16
N GLY A 77 5.42 33.11 32.68
CA GLY A 77 5.64 32.17 33.78
C GLY A 77 5.69 30.72 33.32
N THR A 78 6.12 29.83 34.22
CA THR A 78 6.04 28.38 34.01
C THR A 78 4.58 27.93 34.00
N LEU A 79 4.19 27.16 32.99
CA LEU A 79 2.90 26.50 32.94
C LEU A 79 2.81 25.45 34.04
N SER A 80 1.72 25.48 34.82
CA SER A 80 1.43 24.49 35.85
C SER A 80 0.30 23.58 35.38
N SER A 81 0.44 22.27 35.60
CA SER A 81 -0.62 21.33 35.29
C SER A 81 -1.87 21.64 36.11
N VAL A 82 -3.03 21.60 35.46
CA VAL A 82 -4.35 21.76 36.08
C VAL A 82 -5.16 20.47 35.92
N SER A 83 -5.98 20.16 36.92
CA SER A 83 -6.82 18.97 36.88
C SER A 83 -7.89 19.08 35.79
N VAL A 84 -7.87 18.12 34.87
CA VAL A 84 -8.93 17.89 33.89
C VAL A 84 -9.56 16.54 34.18
N GLN A 85 -10.88 16.52 34.32
CA GLN A 85 -11.66 15.32 34.65
C GLN A 85 -12.78 15.16 33.64
N PRO A 86 -13.34 13.94 33.47
CA PRO A 86 -14.60 13.78 32.78
C PRO A 86 -15.68 14.69 33.41
N GLY A 87 -16.48 15.33 32.56
CA GLY A 87 -17.61 16.14 32.98
C GLY A 87 -18.73 15.30 33.59
N PRO A 88 -19.88 15.92 33.92
CA PRO A 88 -21.05 15.22 34.43
C PRO A 88 -21.43 14.02 33.57
N GLN A 89 -21.90 12.94 34.18
CA GLN A 89 -22.26 11.71 33.47
C GLN A 89 -23.24 12.01 32.32
N GLY A 90 -22.94 11.51 31.12
CA GLY A 90 -23.76 11.70 29.92
C GLY A 90 -23.55 13.05 29.20
N SER A 91 -22.64 13.91 29.67
CA SER A 91 -22.39 15.22 29.02
C SER A 91 -21.43 15.18 27.83
N ASN A 92 -20.71 14.08 27.61
CA ASN A 92 -19.61 13.96 26.64
C ASN A 92 -18.64 15.14 26.71
N ALA A 93 -18.19 15.47 27.92
CA ALA A 93 -17.38 16.65 28.16
C ALA A 93 -16.16 16.37 29.03
N PHE A 94 -15.18 17.26 28.95
CA PHE A 94 -14.06 17.37 29.88
C PHE A 94 -14.20 18.65 30.68
N GLN A 95 -14.05 18.57 32.00
CA GLN A 95 -14.12 19.70 32.90
C GLN A 95 -12.76 19.98 33.51
N VAL A 96 -12.34 21.23 33.39
CA VAL A 96 -11.15 21.78 34.02
C VAL A 96 -11.58 22.57 35.24
N THR A 97 -10.90 22.35 36.37
CA THR A 97 -11.21 23.06 37.62
C THR A 97 -10.04 23.94 38.03
N ALA A 98 -10.32 25.18 38.39
CA ALA A 98 -9.30 26.14 38.81
C ALA A 98 -8.50 25.63 40.02
N PRO A 99 -7.17 25.82 40.03
CA PRO A 99 -6.36 25.56 41.22
C PRO A 99 -6.91 26.30 42.44
N GLY A 100 -7.08 25.59 43.56
CA GLY A 100 -7.69 26.15 44.77
C GLY A 100 -9.17 26.54 44.63
N GLY A 101 -9.86 26.04 43.60
CA GLY A 101 -11.29 26.27 43.33
C GLY A 101 -11.60 27.60 42.64
N ARG A 102 -10.66 28.56 42.66
CA ARG A 102 -10.81 29.86 41.99
C ARG A 102 -9.46 30.50 41.64
N ALA A 103 -9.24 30.70 40.35
CA ALA A 103 -8.03 31.32 39.80
C ALA A 103 -8.41 32.49 38.86
N SER A 104 -7.41 33.23 38.37
CA SER A 104 -7.64 34.42 37.53
C SER A 104 -6.79 34.38 36.27
N PHE A 105 -7.38 34.60 35.12
CA PHE A 105 -6.64 34.99 33.93
C PHE A 105 -6.42 36.51 33.97
N ALA A 106 -5.18 36.96 34.18
CA ALA A 106 -4.81 38.33 33.86
C ALA A 106 -4.87 38.55 32.33
N PRO A 107 -4.96 39.81 31.86
CA PRO A 107 -4.85 40.10 30.43
C PRO A 107 -3.59 39.46 29.83
N GLY A 108 -3.76 38.64 28.80
CA GLY A 108 -2.67 37.90 28.14
C GLY A 108 -2.29 36.55 28.77
N ASP A 109 -2.79 36.21 29.96
CA ASP A 109 -2.62 34.86 30.50
C ASP A 109 -3.29 33.82 29.60
N HIS A 110 -2.80 32.59 29.68
CA HIS A 110 -3.30 31.51 28.84
C HIS A 110 -3.35 30.16 29.56
N MET A 111 -4.20 29.31 29.03
CA MET A 111 -4.31 27.90 29.38
C MET A 111 -4.41 27.10 28.10
N VAL A 112 -3.70 25.99 28.03
CA VAL A 112 -3.80 25.03 26.94
C VAL A 112 -4.50 23.79 27.48
N LEU A 113 -5.63 23.45 26.86
CA LEU A 113 -6.30 22.19 27.09
C LEU A 113 -5.99 21.26 25.92
N THR A 114 -5.28 20.19 26.21
CA THR A 114 -4.84 19.22 25.21
C THR A 114 -5.72 17.98 25.31
N LEU A 115 -6.35 17.60 24.21
CA LEU A 115 -7.04 16.33 24.05
C LEU A 115 -6.14 15.45 23.18
N GLU A 116 -5.37 14.56 23.80
CA GLU A 116 -4.48 13.63 23.10
C GLU A 116 -5.23 12.35 22.71
N GLU A 117 -4.71 11.61 21.72
CA GLU A 117 -5.22 10.30 21.29
C GLU A 117 -6.71 10.35 20.86
N VAL A 118 -7.10 11.46 20.22
CA VAL A 118 -8.44 11.61 19.64
C VAL A 118 -8.53 10.70 18.43
N THR A 119 -9.31 9.62 18.55
CA THR A 119 -9.68 8.78 17.41
C THR A 119 -10.70 9.55 16.57
N VAL A 120 -10.32 9.99 15.38
CA VAL A 120 -11.15 10.90 14.58
C VAL A 120 -12.32 10.15 13.95
N ALA A 121 -13.53 10.68 14.08
CA ALA A 121 -14.74 10.10 13.49
C ALA A 121 -14.63 9.93 11.96
N PRO A 122 -15.27 8.90 11.37
CA PRO A 122 -15.03 8.48 9.99
C PRO A 122 -15.60 9.40 8.90
N ALA A 123 -16.65 10.18 9.20
CA ALA A 123 -17.18 11.14 8.23
C ALA A 123 -16.42 12.47 8.28
N ALA A 124 -15.85 12.88 7.15
CA ALA A 124 -15.25 14.20 6.99
C ALA A 124 -16.29 15.32 7.23
N GLY A 125 -15.85 16.45 7.77
CA GLY A 125 -16.74 17.57 8.06
C GLY A 125 -16.28 18.46 9.20
N LEU A 126 -17.13 19.42 9.55
CA LEU A 126 -16.89 20.39 10.61
C LEU A 126 -17.40 19.85 11.95
N ALA A 127 -16.50 19.60 12.90
CA ALA A 127 -16.88 19.32 14.28
C ALA A 127 -16.91 20.62 15.09
N VAL A 128 -17.95 20.80 15.91
CA VAL A 128 -18.13 22.00 16.74
C VAL A 128 -18.12 21.59 18.21
N LEU A 129 -17.10 22.05 18.94
CA LEU A 129 -16.99 21.86 20.38
C LEU A 129 -17.68 23.02 21.08
N LYS A 130 -18.44 22.70 22.12
CA LYS A 130 -19.12 23.70 22.96
C LYS A 130 -18.31 23.89 24.23
N VAL A 131 -17.91 25.12 24.51
CA VAL A 131 -17.18 25.48 25.73
C VAL A 131 -18.12 26.24 26.65
N THR A 132 -18.26 25.77 27.88
CA THR A 132 -19.00 26.45 28.94
C THR A 132 -18.01 26.95 29.97
N GLU A 133 -17.91 28.27 30.13
CA GLU A 133 -17.08 28.90 31.15
C GLU A 133 -17.92 29.34 32.35
N ASN A 134 -17.35 29.22 33.55
CA ASN A 134 -17.94 29.76 34.77
C ASN A 134 -17.00 30.82 35.36
N THR A 135 -17.26 32.08 35.02
CA THR A 135 -16.34 33.21 35.18
C THR A 135 -16.99 34.42 35.87
N GLY A 136 -16.18 35.33 36.40
CA GLY A 136 -16.63 36.57 37.02
C GLY A 136 -15.52 37.63 37.11
N ARG A 137 -15.89 38.88 37.39
CA ARG A 137 -14.95 40.02 37.42
C ARG A 137 -14.12 40.15 38.70
N THR A 138 -14.52 39.47 39.77
CA THR A 138 -13.84 39.57 41.08
C THR A 138 -13.63 38.18 41.69
N ARG A 139 -12.69 38.06 42.64
CA ARG A 139 -12.36 36.81 43.31
C ARG A 139 -13.49 36.25 44.18
N THR A 140 -14.34 37.11 44.75
CA THR A 140 -15.42 36.71 45.67
C THR A 140 -16.82 36.92 45.09
N GLY A 141 -16.93 37.60 43.94
CA GLY A 141 -18.22 37.91 43.33
C GLY A 141 -18.94 36.69 42.75
N ARG A 142 -20.18 36.91 42.31
CA ARG A 142 -20.99 35.91 41.63
C ARG A 142 -20.33 35.51 40.30
N LEU A 143 -20.19 34.21 40.07
CA LEU A 143 -19.81 33.67 38.77
C LEU A 143 -21.04 33.56 37.86
N SER A 144 -20.82 33.72 36.56
CA SER A 144 -21.84 33.56 35.53
C SER A 144 -21.38 32.50 34.54
N SER A 145 -22.31 31.63 34.14
CA SER A 145 -22.05 30.68 33.07
C SER A 145 -22.23 31.35 31.71
N SER A 146 -21.22 31.24 30.85
CA SER A 146 -21.28 31.69 29.46
C SER A 146 -20.86 30.55 28.53
N VAL A 147 -21.37 30.58 27.30
CA VAL A 147 -21.09 29.56 26.28
C VAL A 147 -20.33 30.18 25.11
N ALA A 148 -19.28 29.50 24.68
CA ALA A 148 -18.59 29.70 23.41
C ALA A 148 -18.70 28.43 22.56
N VAL A 149 -18.50 28.58 21.25
CA VAL A 149 -18.33 27.44 20.33
C VAL A 149 -17.02 27.62 19.58
N VAL A 150 -16.29 26.53 19.40
CA VAL A 150 -15.08 26.48 18.58
C VAL A 150 -15.22 25.32 17.60
N SER A 151 -14.83 25.55 16.36
CA SER A 151 -15.00 24.57 15.29
C SER A 151 -13.66 24.13 14.73
N LEU A 152 -13.57 22.87 14.32
CA LEU A 152 -12.43 22.33 13.61
C LEU A 152 -12.90 21.53 12.40
N VAL A 153 -12.07 21.49 11.36
CA VAL A 153 -12.34 20.73 10.15
C VAL A 153 -11.61 19.39 10.23
N LYS A 154 -12.35 18.30 9.99
CA LYS A 154 -11.79 16.98 9.68
C LYS A 154 -11.84 16.80 8.17
N THR A 155 -10.69 16.54 7.54
CA THR A 155 -10.64 16.23 6.11
C THR A 155 -11.00 14.77 5.86
N ALA A 156 -11.35 14.46 4.61
CA ALA A 156 -11.47 13.09 4.17
C ALA A 156 -10.15 12.33 4.41
N ALA A 157 -10.27 11.03 4.67
CA ALA A 157 -9.11 10.14 4.67
C ALA A 157 -8.35 10.31 3.35
N LYS A 158 -7.03 10.40 3.43
CA LYS A 158 -6.18 10.53 2.25
C LYS A 158 -6.41 9.34 1.33
N GLU A 159 -6.51 9.63 0.04
CA GLU A 159 -6.55 8.56 -0.95
C GLU A 159 -5.25 7.79 -0.92
N ILE A 160 -5.35 6.46 -0.97
CA ILE A 160 -4.18 5.59 -1.07
C ILE A 160 -3.77 5.63 -2.54
N PRO A 161 -2.52 6.03 -2.87
CA PRO A 161 -2.05 5.99 -4.24
C PRO A 161 -2.22 4.57 -4.82
N PRO A 162 -2.77 4.42 -6.04
CA PRO A 162 -2.83 3.13 -6.69
C PRO A 162 -1.41 2.60 -6.90
N PRO A 163 -1.21 1.26 -6.86
CA PRO A 163 0.09 0.69 -7.13
C PRO A 163 0.55 1.03 -8.55
N CYS A 164 1.86 1.17 -8.71
CA CYS A 164 2.48 1.59 -9.96
C CYS A 164 3.77 0.82 -10.23
N ASP A 165 4.34 1.05 -11.42
CA ASP A 165 5.69 0.62 -11.78
C ASP A 165 5.93 -0.91 -11.67
N PHE A 166 4.92 -1.70 -12.04
CA PHE A 166 5.04 -3.15 -12.12
C PHE A 166 5.95 -3.56 -13.29
N ARG A 167 7.16 -4.00 -12.97
CA ARG A 167 8.22 -4.25 -13.94
C ARG A 167 9.06 -5.48 -13.59
N PRO A 168 9.66 -6.13 -14.60
CA PRO A 168 10.69 -7.12 -14.37
C PRO A 168 12.04 -6.43 -14.13
N ASP A 169 12.92 -7.10 -13.42
CA ASP A 169 14.34 -6.75 -13.34
C ASP A 169 15.03 -6.87 -14.71
N LYS A 170 14.56 -7.79 -15.56
CA LYS A 170 15.04 -8.01 -16.92
C LYS A 170 13.87 -8.18 -17.91
N VAL A 171 13.90 -7.40 -18.99
CA VAL A 171 12.88 -7.49 -20.06
C VAL A 171 13.14 -8.66 -21.00
N MET A 172 14.40 -9.09 -21.14
CA MET A 172 14.83 -10.25 -21.92
C MET A 172 15.63 -11.18 -21.02
N LEU A 173 15.21 -12.44 -20.90
CA LEU A 173 15.87 -13.47 -20.11
C LEU A 173 16.70 -14.39 -20.99
N ASP A 174 17.90 -14.72 -20.51
CA ASP A 174 18.73 -15.82 -21.00
C ASP A 174 18.48 -17.11 -20.19
N ASP A 175 18.94 -18.26 -20.67
CA ASP A 175 18.59 -19.58 -20.13
C ASP A 175 18.92 -19.79 -18.64
N THR A 176 19.89 -19.04 -18.11
CA THR A 176 20.34 -19.10 -16.70
C THR A 176 19.76 -18.00 -15.82
N ASP A 177 19.01 -17.06 -16.40
CA ASP A 177 18.53 -15.90 -15.68
C ASP A 177 17.35 -16.25 -14.76
N THR A 178 17.36 -15.67 -13.57
CA THR A 178 16.19 -15.64 -12.69
C THR A 178 15.40 -14.37 -12.96
N LEU A 179 14.07 -14.50 -13.01
CA LEU A 179 13.15 -13.38 -13.13
C LEU A 179 12.74 -12.85 -11.76
N THR A 180 12.80 -11.54 -11.57
CA THR A 180 12.19 -10.86 -10.42
C THR A 180 11.25 -9.79 -10.92
N LEU A 181 9.99 -9.86 -10.50
CA LEU A 181 9.00 -8.81 -10.73
C LEU A 181 8.93 -7.91 -9.50
N SER A 182 8.84 -6.60 -9.69
CA SER A 182 8.76 -5.60 -8.63
C SER A 182 7.72 -4.53 -8.94
N TRP A 183 7.17 -3.88 -7.92
CA TRP A 183 6.18 -2.80 -8.06
C TRP A 183 6.23 -1.88 -6.84
N GLU A 184 5.67 -0.68 -7.00
CA GLU A 184 5.44 0.24 -5.89
C GLU A 184 3.97 0.19 -5.46
N GLY A 185 3.69 0.31 -4.16
CA GLY A 185 2.31 0.35 -3.67
C GLY A 185 2.17 0.27 -2.14
N SER A 186 0.99 0.63 -1.63
CA SER A 186 0.67 0.63 -0.19
C SER A 186 0.34 -0.77 0.35
N ASP A 187 0.53 -0.99 1.66
CA ASP A 187 0.08 -2.18 2.39
C ASP A 187 -1.44 -2.22 2.61
N ASP A 188 -2.15 -1.14 2.26
CA ASP A 188 -3.61 -1.11 2.22
C ASP A 188 -4.20 -1.96 1.08
N PHE A 189 -3.36 -2.53 0.22
CA PHE A 189 -3.74 -3.50 -0.80
C PHE A 189 -3.30 -4.92 -0.42
N SER A 190 -4.07 -5.90 -0.86
CA SER A 190 -3.58 -7.28 -1.03
C SER A 190 -3.14 -7.46 -2.48
N TYR A 191 -2.03 -8.17 -2.68
CA TYR A 191 -1.44 -8.36 -3.99
C TYR A 191 -1.47 -9.84 -4.39
N GLU A 192 -1.78 -10.07 -5.66
CA GLU A 192 -1.72 -11.37 -6.32
C GLU A 192 -1.08 -11.19 -7.70
N ILE A 193 -0.28 -12.16 -8.13
CA ILE A 193 0.26 -12.20 -9.49
C ILE A 193 -0.39 -13.35 -10.26
N LEU A 194 -0.99 -13.02 -11.40
CA LEU A 194 -1.52 -13.98 -12.36
C LEU A 194 -0.50 -14.18 -13.48
N PHE A 195 -0.30 -15.44 -13.87
CA PHE A 195 0.63 -15.85 -14.92
C PHE A 195 0.11 -17.14 -15.59
N PRO A 196 0.64 -17.57 -16.75
CA PRO A 196 0.11 -18.75 -17.45
C PRO A 196 0.12 -20.05 -16.61
N GLY A 197 1.05 -20.17 -15.65
CA GLY A 197 1.13 -21.31 -14.73
C GLY A 197 0.15 -21.26 -13.55
N GLY A 198 -0.61 -20.17 -13.40
CA GLY A 198 -1.61 -20.02 -12.35
C GLY A 198 -1.58 -18.66 -11.67
N GLN A 199 -1.79 -18.65 -10.36
CA GLN A 199 -1.80 -17.43 -9.56
C GLN A 199 -1.00 -17.60 -8.27
N ARG A 200 -0.44 -16.50 -7.77
CA ARG A 200 0.29 -16.46 -6.50
C ARG A 200 -0.13 -15.26 -5.66
N SER A 201 -0.63 -15.54 -4.46
CA SER A 201 -0.80 -14.51 -3.44
C SER A 201 0.55 -14.04 -2.92
N ILE A 202 0.70 -12.74 -2.74
CA ILE A 202 1.92 -12.13 -2.22
C ILE A 202 1.76 -11.86 -0.73
N ALA A 203 2.81 -12.16 0.04
CA ALA A 203 2.84 -11.86 1.47
C ALA A 203 2.72 -10.34 1.72
N SER A 204 2.15 -9.97 2.87
CA SER A 204 2.08 -8.55 3.26
C SER A 204 3.49 -7.95 3.34
N ASN A 205 3.60 -6.64 3.06
CA ASN A 205 4.86 -5.88 3.08
C ASN A 205 5.91 -6.35 2.05
N THR A 206 5.55 -7.24 1.12
CA THR A 206 6.42 -7.68 0.03
C THR A 206 6.04 -6.92 -1.25
N ARG A 207 7.06 -6.46 -1.99
CA ARG A 207 6.92 -5.68 -3.25
C ARG A 207 7.73 -6.25 -4.41
N SER A 208 8.11 -7.52 -4.26
CA SER A 208 8.79 -8.27 -5.28
C SER A 208 8.36 -9.73 -5.26
N TRP A 209 8.49 -10.40 -6.40
CA TRP A 209 8.18 -11.82 -6.51
C TRP A 209 8.94 -12.45 -7.68
N SER A 210 9.35 -13.70 -7.50
CA SER A 210 9.97 -14.52 -8.54
C SER A 210 9.18 -15.80 -8.73
N PRO A 211 8.95 -16.26 -9.98
CA PRO A 211 8.38 -17.57 -10.23
C PRO A 211 9.32 -18.66 -9.72
N ALA A 212 8.74 -19.80 -9.31
CA ALA A 212 9.52 -21.00 -9.04
C ALA A 212 10.16 -21.51 -10.33
N ALA A 213 11.22 -22.31 -10.24
CA ALA A 213 11.93 -22.83 -11.42
C ALA A 213 11.01 -23.57 -12.41
N ALA A 214 10.00 -24.30 -11.90
CA ALA A 214 9.01 -24.99 -12.74
C ALA A 214 8.07 -24.04 -13.51
N ASP A 215 7.87 -22.83 -12.96
CA ASP A 215 7.00 -21.78 -13.49
C ASP A 215 7.78 -20.69 -14.24
N ALA A 216 9.10 -20.86 -14.39
CA ALA A 216 9.95 -19.93 -15.11
C ALA A 216 9.47 -19.79 -16.56
N PRO A 217 9.44 -18.56 -17.12
CA PRO A 217 8.91 -18.34 -18.46
C PRO A 217 9.78 -19.06 -19.49
N LYS A 218 9.18 -19.94 -20.28
CA LYS A 218 9.84 -20.65 -21.39
C LYS A 218 9.74 -19.89 -22.72
N ARG A 219 8.92 -18.85 -22.77
CA ARG A 219 8.64 -18.00 -23.93
C ARG A 219 8.14 -16.65 -23.44
N ALA A 220 7.86 -15.73 -24.36
CA ALA A 220 7.25 -14.45 -24.03
C ALA A 220 6.01 -14.66 -23.14
N THR A 221 6.03 -14.05 -21.96
CA THR A 221 5.04 -14.28 -20.91
C THR A 221 4.60 -12.95 -20.32
N THR A 222 3.30 -12.72 -20.30
CA THR A 222 2.67 -11.58 -19.62
C THR A 222 2.26 -11.99 -18.21
N TYR A 223 2.66 -11.16 -17.24
CA TYR A 223 2.27 -11.25 -15.85
C TYR A 223 1.27 -10.13 -15.55
N ILE A 224 0.32 -10.39 -14.66
CA ILE A 224 -0.67 -9.41 -14.21
C ILE A 224 -0.58 -9.29 -12.69
N LEU A 225 -0.20 -8.12 -12.19
CA LEU A 225 -0.35 -7.77 -10.78
C LEU A 225 -1.78 -7.31 -10.53
N VAL A 226 -2.49 -8.03 -9.65
CA VAL A 226 -3.81 -7.68 -9.16
C VAL A 226 -3.67 -7.12 -7.75
N ALA A 227 -4.00 -5.85 -7.57
CA ALA A 227 -4.03 -5.22 -6.26
C ALA A 227 -5.48 -4.96 -5.84
N THR A 228 -5.91 -5.59 -4.76
CA THR A 228 -7.28 -5.46 -4.22
C THR A 228 -7.25 -4.59 -2.97
N SER A 229 -8.05 -3.53 -2.93
CA SER A 229 -8.12 -2.65 -1.76
C SER A 229 -8.69 -3.41 -0.56
N ARG A 230 -8.01 -3.37 0.59
CA ARG A 230 -8.48 -4.02 1.83
C ARG A 230 -9.70 -3.30 2.42
N SER A 231 -9.78 -1.98 2.25
CA SER A 231 -10.91 -1.17 2.72
C SER A 231 -12.12 -1.23 1.79
N THR A 232 -11.87 -1.38 0.48
CA THR A 232 -12.94 -1.40 -0.53
C THR A 232 -12.72 -2.57 -1.51
N PRO A 233 -13.03 -3.82 -1.15
CA PRO A 233 -12.62 -5.01 -1.94
C PRO A 233 -13.12 -5.07 -3.39
N GLN A 234 -14.14 -4.28 -3.72
CA GLN A 234 -14.64 -4.12 -5.09
C GLN A 234 -13.70 -3.28 -5.98
N ARG A 235 -12.81 -2.46 -5.39
CA ARG A 235 -11.79 -1.70 -6.12
C ARG A 235 -10.54 -2.54 -6.31
N LYS A 236 -10.31 -2.95 -7.56
CA LYS A 236 -9.12 -3.67 -8.01
C LYS A 236 -8.33 -2.84 -9.01
N HIS A 237 -7.01 -2.90 -8.91
CA HIS A 237 -6.08 -2.34 -9.89
C HIS A 237 -5.34 -3.49 -10.57
N TYR A 238 -5.15 -3.35 -11.88
CA TYR A 238 -4.49 -4.33 -12.73
C TYR A 238 -3.31 -3.66 -13.41
N LEU A 239 -2.12 -4.21 -13.18
CA LEU A 239 -0.92 -3.79 -13.88
C LEU A 239 -0.36 -4.99 -14.62
N THR A 240 0.15 -4.77 -15.82
CA THR A 240 0.68 -5.86 -16.66
C THR A 240 2.12 -5.59 -17.02
N THR A 241 2.92 -6.63 -17.05
CA THR A 241 4.26 -6.55 -17.62
C THR A 241 4.56 -7.80 -18.42
N THR A 242 5.39 -7.68 -19.46
CA THR A 242 5.73 -8.79 -20.35
C THR A 242 7.23 -8.97 -20.37
N VAL A 243 7.65 -10.22 -20.22
CA VAL A 243 9.04 -10.64 -20.26
C VAL A 243 9.25 -11.50 -21.50
N GLN A 244 10.32 -11.25 -22.22
CA GLN A 244 10.76 -12.04 -23.37
C GLN A 244 11.86 -13.02 -22.95
N VAL A 245 12.00 -14.11 -23.70
CA VAL A 245 13.04 -15.12 -23.51
C VAL A 245 13.83 -15.20 -24.79
N ARG A 246 15.16 -15.10 -24.72
CA ARG A 246 16.02 -15.04 -25.91
C ARG A 246 15.93 -16.33 -26.74
N ASN A 247 15.92 -17.48 -26.06
CA ASN A 247 15.80 -18.80 -26.66
C ASN A 247 14.49 -19.46 -26.21
N PRO A 248 13.34 -19.15 -26.84
CA PRO A 248 12.06 -19.68 -26.40
C PRO A 248 11.96 -21.19 -26.69
N VAL A 249 11.37 -21.94 -25.75
CA VAL A 249 11.02 -23.36 -25.93
C VAL A 249 9.58 -23.46 -26.41
N LEU A 250 9.39 -24.10 -27.56
CA LEU A 250 8.08 -24.33 -28.18
C LEU A 250 7.72 -25.82 -28.11
N GLU A 251 6.50 -26.13 -27.68
CA GLU A 251 5.97 -27.50 -27.68
C GLU A 251 5.56 -27.94 -29.09
N THR A 252 4.98 -27.02 -29.85
CA THR A 252 4.59 -27.22 -31.26
C THR A 252 4.96 -25.98 -32.07
N LEU A 253 5.45 -26.20 -33.29
CA LEU A 253 5.72 -25.17 -34.28
C LEU A 253 5.02 -25.55 -35.58
N THR A 254 4.09 -24.71 -36.02
CA THR A 254 3.46 -24.85 -37.35
C THR A 254 3.99 -23.74 -38.25
N ALA A 255 4.76 -24.11 -39.27
CA ALA A 255 5.25 -23.18 -40.28
C ALA A 255 4.41 -23.33 -41.56
N THR A 256 3.82 -22.24 -42.03
CA THR A 256 2.93 -22.25 -43.21
C THR A 256 3.66 -22.07 -44.54
N THR A 257 4.85 -21.43 -44.50
CA THR A 257 5.64 -21.13 -45.71
C THR A 257 6.94 -21.95 -45.77
N GLY A 258 7.48 -22.35 -44.61
CA GLY A 258 8.75 -23.05 -44.50
C GLY A 258 9.53 -22.60 -43.26
N ILE A 259 10.63 -23.30 -42.95
CA ILE A 259 11.58 -22.95 -41.89
C ILE A 259 12.95 -22.84 -42.54
N ASP A 260 13.60 -21.68 -42.38
CA ASP A 260 14.99 -21.48 -42.76
C ASP A 260 15.88 -21.74 -41.52
N THR A 261 16.69 -22.79 -41.58
CA THR A 261 17.59 -23.19 -40.49
C THR A 261 18.82 -23.90 -41.05
N PRO A 262 20.02 -23.67 -40.49
CA PRO A 262 21.21 -24.40 -40.90
C PRO A 262 21.17 -25.88 -40.48
N TRP A 263 20.47 -26.20 -39.39
CA TRP A 263 20.36 -27.59 -38.91
C TRP A 263 19.17 -27.80 -37.97
N VAL A 264 18.81 -29.07 -37.76
CA VAL A 264 17.87 -29.55 -36.73
C VAL A 264 18.56 -30.66 -35.94
N GLN A 265 18.42 -30.66 -34.62
CA GLN A 265 19.07 -31.63 -33.74
C GLN A 265 18.11 -32.11 -32.65
N GLY A 266 18.21 -33.38 -32.27
CA GLY A 266 17.53 -33.88 -31.07
C GLY A 266 18.08 -33.26 -29.78
N THR A 267 17.26 -33.21 -28.73
CA THR A 267 17.56 -32.44 -27.51
C THR A 267 18.29 -33.22 -26.43
N THR A 268 18.29 -34.56 -26.49
CA THR A 268 18.94 -35.42 -25.48
C THR A 268 20.14 -36.13 -26.06
N ASP A 269 21.15 -36.46 -25.26
CA ASP A 269 22.37 -37.13 -25.77
C ASP A 269 22.08 -38.46 -26.48
N ALA A 270 21.05 -39.19 -26.06
CA ALA A 270 20.60 -40.42 -26.72
C ALA A 270 19.92 -40.18 -28.08
N THR A 271 19.46 -38.95 -28.36
CA THR A 271 18.71 -38.58 -29.56
C THR A 271 19.36 -37.44 -30.35
N LYS A 272 20.55 -36.98 -29.95
CA LYS A 272 21.26 -35.80 -30.47
C LYS A 272 21.80 -35.91 -31.90
N GLY A 273 21.25 -36.83 -32.71
CA GLY A 273 21.49 -36.84 -34.14
C GLY A 273 21.10 -35.50 -34.78
N ARG A 274 21.80 -35.12 -35.83
CA ARG A 274 21.68 -33.82 -36.49
C ARG A 274 21.41 -33.98 -37.98
N VAL A 275 20.50 -33.15 -38.48
CA VAL A 275 20.25 -32.91 -39.90
C VAL A 275 20.83 -31.53 -40.21
N THR A 276 21.85 -31.44 -41.06
CA THR A 276 22.47 -30.18 -41.47
C THR A 276 22.15 -29.88 -42.92
N PHE A 277 21.62 -28.69 -43.21
CA PHE A 277 21.38 -28.24 -44.57
C PHE A 277 22.65 -27.59 -45.13
N THR A 278 23.07 -28.02 -46.31
CA THR A 278 24.27 -27.51 -46.99
C THR A 278 23.89 -26.87 -48.31
N GLY A 279 24.82 -26.14 -48.94
CA GLY A 279 24.59 -25.57 -50.27
C GLY A 279 24.32 -26.61 -51.38
N THR A 280 24.56 -27.89 -51.11
CA THR A 280 24.41 -29.00 -52.08
C THR A 280 23.44 -30.09 -51.64
N GLY A 281 22.87 -30.03 -50.43
CA GLY A 281 21.96 -31.06 -49.92
C GLY A 281 21.82 -31.11 -48.41
N VAL A 282 21.79 -32.32 -47.85
CA VAL A 282 21.57 -32.58 -46.42
C VAL A 282 22.62 -33.58 -45.90
N GLU A 283 23.22 -33.29 -44.75
CA GLU A 283 24.10 -34.20 -44.02
C GLU A 283 23.38 -34.75 -42.77
N ILE A 284 23.52 -36.05 -42.52
CA ILE A 284 22.89 -36.75 -41.40
C ILE A 284 23.99 -37.34 -40.51
N SER A 285 24.10 -36.82 -39.28
CA SER A 285 25.14 -37.25 -38.33
C SER A 285 24.57 -37.70 -36.99
N ASN A 286 25.31 -38.59 -36.33
CA ASN A 286 25.02 -39.05 -34.98
C ASN A 286 25.56 -38.04 -33.93
N ASN A 287 25.33 -38.28 -32.65
CA ASN A 287 25.78 -37.39 -31.57
C ASN A 287 27.32 -37.22 -31.52
N SER A 288 28.09 -38.18 -32.06
CA SER A 288 29.55 -38.13 -32.14
C SER A 288 30.07 -37.46 -33.42
N GLY A 289 29.18 -36.92 -34.27
CA GLY A 289 29.53 -36.31 -35.56
C GLY A 289 29.86 -37.31 -36.68
N GLY A 290 29.73 -38.61 -36.43
CA GLY A 290 29.86 -39.64 -37.47
C GLY A 290 28.60 -39.71 -38.34
N GLN A 291 28.71 -40.32 -39.52
CA GLN A 291 27.57 -40.59 -40.39
C GLN A 291 26.48 -41.38 -39.65
N SER A 292 25.21 -41.12 -39.99
CA SER A 292 24.07 -41.79 -39.38
C SER A 292 23.05 -42.25 -40.41
N THR A 293 22.05 -43.00 -39.95
CA THR A 293 21.10 -43.72 -40.81
C THR A 293 19.87 -42.88 -41.06
N VAL A 294 19.40 -42.87 -42.30
CA VAL A 294 18.05 -42.45 -42.66
C VAL A 294 17.19 -43.69 -42.85
N THR A 295 16.07 -43.80 -42.13
CA THR A 295 15.11 -44.88 -42.31
C THR A 295 13.90 -44.35 -43.08
N ALA A 296 13.57 -45.00 -44.20
CA ALA A 296 12.41 -44.68 -45.03
C ALA A 296 11.77 -45.97 -45.55
N ASP A 297 10.45 -45.97 -45.77
CA ASP A 297 9.73 -47.09 -46.40
C ASP A 297 10.17 -47.27 -47.87
N LYS A 298 10.32 -46.16 -48.59
CA LYS A 298 10.78 -46.12 -49.97
C LYS A 298 11.73 -44.94 -50.18
N ALA A 299 12.73 -45.15 -51.02
CA ALA A 299 13.58 -44.09 -51.55
C ALA A 299 13.39 -44.02 -53.07
N ASN A 300 13.14 -42.83 -53.61
CA ASN A 300 13.10 -42.58 -55.04
C ASN A 300 14.29 -41.68 -55.40
N LEU A 301 15.31 -42.26 -56.01
CA LEU A 301 16.60 -41.62 -56.27
C LEU A 301 16.83 -41.58 -57.79
N THR A 302 17.28 -40.44 -58.31
CA THR A 302 17.63 -40.29 -59.73
C THR A 302 19.00 -40.87 -60.07
N GLY A 303 19.84 -41.10 -59.04
CA GLY A 303 21.16 -41.71 -59.14
C GLY A 303 21.80 -41.82 -57.77
N VAL A 304 22.70 -42.80 -57.60
CA VAL A 304 23.49 -43.01 -56.39
C VAL A 304 24.96 -42.97 -56.78
N ASN A 305 25.71 -42.04 -56.20
CA ASN A 305 27.15 -41.99 -56.32
C ASN A 305 27.74 -42.22 -54.93
N THR A 306 28.36 -43.39 -54.74
CA THR A 306 28.92 -43.83 -53.46
C THR A 306 30.19 -44.61 -53.73
N GLU A 307 31.09 -44.64 -52.76
CA GLU A 307 32.29 -45.47 -52.82
C GLU A 307 31.95 -46.96 -52.70
N TRP A 308 30.89 -47.29 -51.94
CA TRP A 308 30.41 -48.64 -51.73
C TRP A 308 28.94 -48.65 -51.25
N VAL A 309 28.26 -49.77 -51.44
CA VAL A 309 26.95 -50.06 -50.85
C VAL A 309 27.08 -51.32 -50.00
N GLN A 310 26.74 -51.24 -48.72
CA GLN A 310 26.67 -52.39 -47.83
C GLN A 310 25.21 -52.71 -47.47
N GLY A 311 24.91 -53.98 -47.24
CA GLY A 311 23.66 -54.35 -46.58
C GLY A 311 23.55 -53.78 -45.15
N ARG A 312 22.44 -54.07 -44.49
CA ARG A 312 22.07 -53.46 -43.21
C ARG A 312 22.97 -53.90 -42.04
N SER A 313 23.52 -55.11 -42.10
CA SER A 313 24.49 -55.63 -41.15
C SER A 313 25.91 -55.40 -41.63
N THR A 314 26.86 -55.27 -40.70
CA THR A 314 28.29 -55.25 -41.01
C THR A 314 28.77 -56.53 -41.69
N ASP A 315 27.98 -57.61 -41.57
CA ASP A 315 28.25 -58.92 -42.16
C ASP A 315 27.57 -59.12 -43.52
N ASP A 316 26.78 -58.15 -43.98
CA ASP A 316 26.13 -58.23 -45.27
C ASP A 316 27.12 -57.96 -46.42
N GLY A 317 26.76 -58.40 -47.62
CA GLY A 317 27.57 -58.20 -48.83
C GLY A 317 27.73 -56.73 -49.21
N TRP A 318 28.78 -56.47 -50.00
CA TRP A 318 29.15 -55.16 -50.52
C TRP A 318 29.01 -55.15 -52.06
N ILE A 319 28.55 -54.03 -52.63
CA ILE A 319 28.58 -53.72 -54.07
C ILE A 319 29.40 -52.45 -54.28
#